data_AF-D5U630-F1
#
_entry.id   AF-D5U630-F1
#
_cell.length_a   1.000
_cell.length_b   1.000
_cell.length_c   1.000
_cell.angle_alpha   90.00
_cell.angle_beta   90.00
_cell.angle_gamma   90.00
#
_symmetry.space_group_name_H-M   'P 1'
#
loop_
_entity.id
_entity.type
_entity.pdbx_description
1 polymer ?
#
loop_
_entity_poly.entity_id
_entity_poly.type
_entity_poly.pdbx_seq_one_letter_code
_entity_poly.pdbx_strand_id
1 'polypeptide(L)'
;MREIEIELHEASARNNILAVEILLKNKDIDVNLSNILGLTPLTHACRAGYKEIVELLLDAGADVNKADQLYITPLMNACANGHRDIVNLLIKRGASVNLSNCNSETPLHYACSENHFDIIKILVENGADVNSKTDTNVTPLMYACQQSNFEAVKFLIDNNANVDDSDIYEETVLSYAISSGNIDIVEYILNTNDIEIPKYSLTIAAISGNLSLVHYIHSKLGGSKHNVFSSAFISAAYNGHLDVVRYFFDNSRKKAPKALAIAASAGHKDIVNYFLMNKVSLDGVTDNGKSALISAIEIENKEIIDLLIKYGADVNKADDDDVTPLMYACYIGNIEIVKTLLDNNADVDIYDSIDRNAVVHAIIAGNIDIVELLLMHGMSLNSAEGSITPLMWAVIYDNLKSVKYLVEKGEDIEENDINGWNSFMFACAKGYIDIVKYIFQLSPDIINKKSKFDETPLMIAADNGKLDIVEYLLKNNASVKDRNANGDTALYIASSNGYFEICEKLVEYYTINYPNNVFEREYFIAKEKGYNTIADLFQSKLKS
;
A
#
# COMPACT_ATOMS: atom_id res chain seq x y z
N MET A 1 -1.32 14.74 -41.13
CA MET A 1 -1.23 16.19 -40.89
C MET A 1 -0.11 16.73 -41.77
N ARG A 2 -0.35 17.79 -42.55
CA ARG A 2 0.73 18.47 -43.30
C ARG A 2 1.47 19.41 -42.33
N GLU A 3 2.64 19.89 -42.75
CA GLU A 3 3.48 20.81 -41.98
C GLU A 3 2.71 22.06 -41.53
N ILE A 4 1.86 22.63 -42.41
CA ILE A 4 1.08 23.82 -42.10
C ILE A 4 0.08 23.65 -40.95
N GLU A 5 -0.51 22.46 -40.76
CA GLU A 5 -1.41 22.24 -39.63
C GLU A 5 -0.60 21.98 -38.34
N ILE A 6 0.55 21.30 -38.43
CA ILE A 6 1.47 21.16 -37.29
C ILE A 6 1.89 22.55 -36.78
N GLU A 7 2.27 23.45 -37.68
CA GLU A 7 2.62 24.83 -37.32
C GLU A 7 1.42 25.57 -36.69
N LEU A 8 0.19 25.34 -37.18
CA LEU A 8 -1.01 25.96 -36.60
C LEU A 8 -1.26 25.46 -35.17
N HIS A 9 -1.06 24.17 -34.90
CA HIS A 9 -1.09 23.62 -33.54
C HIS A 9 -0.04 24.30 -32.64
N GLU A 10 1.21 24.36 -33.08
CA GLU A 10 2.29 24.95 -32.29
C GLU A 10 2.08 26.45 -32.04
N ALA A 11 1.69 27.20 -33.06
CA ALA A 11 1.42 28.62 -32.96
C ALA A 11 0.27 28.89 -31.98
N SER A 12 -0.80 28.09 -32.05
CA SER A 12 -1.95 28.20 -31.14
C SER A 12 -1.60 27.81 -29.71
N ALA A 13 -0.69 26.86 -29.51
CA ALA A 13 -0.22 26.44 -28.19
C ALA A 13 0.80 27.42 -27.55
N ARG A 14 1.45 28.28 -28.34
CA ARG A 14 2.53 29.19 -27.89
C ARG A 14 2.15 30.68 -27.92
N ASN A 15 0.88 31.01 -28.08
CA ASN A 15 0.39 32.39 -28.22
C ASN A 15 1.00 33.17 -29.40
N ASN A 16 1.33 32.51 -30.51
CA ASN A 16 1.91 33.18 -31.67
C ASN A 16 0.81 33.68 -32.62
N ILE A 17 0.17 34.80 -32.25
CA ILE A 17 -0.95 35.40 -32.98
C ILE A 17 -0.60 35.65 -34.46
N LEU A 18 0.57 36.25 -34.73
CA LEU A 18 1.00 36.55 -36.10
C LEU A 18 1.12 35.30 -36.97
N ALA A 19 1.69 34.21 -36.42
CA ALA A 19 1.77 32.96 -37.15
C ALA A 19 0.38 32.37 -37.42
N VAL A 20 -0.52 32.40 -36.44
CA VAL A 20 -1.92 31.96 -36.62
C VAL A 20 -2.59 32.76 -37.73
N GLU A 21 -2.52 34.11 -37.70
CA GLU A 21 -3.11 34.96 -38.74
C GLU A 21 -2.55 34.69 -40.15
N ILE A 22 -1.24 34.42 -40.26
CA ILE A 22 -0.60 34.09 -41.54
C ILE A 22 -1.08 32.74 -42.04
N LEU A 23 -1.09 31.72 -41.16
CA LEU A 23 -1.50 30.36 -41.51
C LEU A 23 -2.97 30.30 -41.94
N LEU A 24 -3.86 31.03 -41.24
CA LEU A 24 -5.29 31.09 -41.55
C LEU A 24 -5.62 31.77 -42.89
N LYS A 25 -4.69 32.50 -43.52
CA LYS A 25 -4.87 33.04 -44.89
C LYS A 25 -4.76 31.97 -45.97
N ASN A 26 -4.20 30.79 -45.65
CA ASN A 26 -4.10 29.68 -46.58
C ASN A 26 -5.48 29.02 -46.74
N LYS A 27 -6.06 29.11 -47.95
CA LYS A 27 -7.41 28.58 -48.23
C LYS A 27 -7.55 27.06 -48.06
N ASP A 28 -6.44 26.34 -48.11
CA ASP A 28 -6.43 24.89 -47.99
C ASP A 28 -6.24 24.42 -46.54
N ILE A 29 -6.07 25.33 -45.56
CA ILE A 29 -5.83 24.95 -44.17
C ILE A 29 -7.08 24.36 -43.53
N ASP A 30 -6.95 23.18 -42.91
CA ASP A 30 -8.02 22.59 -42.12
C ASP A 30 -7.82 22.94 -40.64
N VAL A 31 -8.56 23.96 -40.18
CA VAL A 31 -8.51 24.44 -38.78
C VAL A 31 -9.05 23.42 -37.78
N ASN A 32 -9.75 22.38 -38.25
CA ASN A 32 -10.36 21.33 -37.43
C ASN A 32 -9.52 20.05 -37.42
N LEU A 33 -8.41 20.01 -38.15
CA LEU A 33 -7.56 18.84 -38.18
C LEU A 33 -6.96 18.60 -36.80
N SER A 34 -7.23 17.42 -36.24
CA SER A 34 -6.74 17.05 -34.92
C SER A 34 -5.39 16.34 -35.00
N ASN A 35 -4.58 16.47 -33.94
CA ASN A 35 -3.37 15.66 -33.77
C ASN A 35 -3.70 14.21 -33.34
N ILE A 36 -2.66 13.41 -33.05
CA ILE A 36 -2.82 12.00 -32.68
C ILE A 36 -3.64 11.77 -31.40
N LEU A 37 -3.84 12.79 -30.57
CA LEU A 37 -4.64 12.76 -29.34
C LEU A 37 -6.06 13.28 -29.57
N GLY A 38 -6.41 13.69 -30.78
CA GLY A 38 -7.70 14.32 -31.07
C GLY A 38 -7.77 15.82 -30.73
N LEU A 39 -6.70 16.43 -30.22
CA LEU A 39 -6.67 17.85 -29.90
C LEU A 39 -6.65 18.68 -31.19
N THR A 40 -7.35 19.83 -31.22
CA THR A 40 -7.33 20.82 -32.31
C THR A 40 -6.49 22.05 -31.91
N PRO A 41 -6.12 22.95 -32.86
CA PRO A 41 -5.53 24.24 -32.52
C PRO A 41 -6.40 25.05 -31.54
N LEU A 42 -7.73 24.97 -31.69
CA LEU A 42 -8.69 25.61 -30.79
C LEU A 42 -8.59 25.06 -29.37
N THR A 43 -8.49 23.73 -29.22
CA THR A 43 -8.31 23.09 -27.90
C THR A 43 -7.04 23.58 -27.20
N HIS A 44 -5.92 23.73 -27.92
CA HIS A 44 -4.68 24.25 -27.35
C HIS A 44 -4.84 25.70 -26.86
N ALA A 45 -5.42 26.57 -27.67
CA ALA A 45 -5.63 27.98 -27.32
C ALA A 45 -6.61 28.14 -26.13
N CYS A 46 -7.69 27.36 -26.11
CA CYS A 46 -8.66 27.35 -25.00
C CYS A 46 -8.04 26.85 -23.69
N ARG A 47 -7.24 25.79 -23.72
CA ARG A 47 -6.53 25.28 -22.55
C ARG A 47 -5.51 26.30 -22.01
N ALA A 48 -4.80 26.97 -22.91
CA ALA A 48 -3.72 27.89 -22.55
C ALA A 48 -4.18 29.33 -22.21
N GLY A 49 -5.44 29.69 -22.48
CA GLY A 49 -5.97 31.01 -22.13
C GLY A 49 -5.76 32.10 -23.20
N TYR A 50 -5.47 31.73 -24.44
CA TYR A 50 -5.16 32.70 -25.51
C TYR A 50 -6.41 33.14 -26.26
N LYS A 51 -7.19 34.04 -25.64
CA LYS A 51 -8.48 34.52 -26.15
C LYS A 51 -8.43 35.03 -27.60
N GLU A 52 -7.43 35.81 -27.97
CA GLU A 52 -7.31 36.37 -29.33
C GLU A 52 -7.13 35.27 -30.39
N ILE A 53 -6.33 34.25 -30.08
CA ILE A 53 -6.19 33.07 -30.95
C ILE A 53 -7.50 32.27 -31.02
N VAL A 54 -8.21 32.12 -29.89
CA VAL A 54 -9.53 31.49 -29.87
C VAL A 54 -10.50 32.24 -30.81
N GLU A 55 -10.53 33.57 -30.76
CA GLU A 55 -11.37 34.39 -31.65
C GLU A 55 -11.01 34.17 -33.12
N LEU A 56 -9.71 34.23 -33.47
CA LEU A 56 -9.23 33.99 -34.83
C LEU A 56 -9.60 32.60 -35.36
N LEU A 57 -9.42 31.56 -34.55
CA LEU A 57 -9.72 30.19 -34.94
C LEU A 57 -11.23 29.98 -35.14
N LEU A 58 -12.07 30.54 -34.25
CA LEU A 58 -13.53 30.46 -34.37
C LEU A 58 -14.04 31.27 -35.58
N ASP A 59 -13.44 32.42 -35.88
CA ASP A 59 -13.75 33.20 -37.09
C ASP A 59 -13.36 32.47 -38.38
N ALA A 60 -12.31 31.66 -38.33
CA ALA A 60 -11.88 30.79 -39.42
C ALA A 60 -12.70 29.48 -39.54
N GLY A 61 -13.73 29.28 -38.70
CA GLY A 61 -14.63 28.13 -38.79
C GLY A 61 -14.16 26.89 -38.00
N ALA A 62 -13.35 27.07 -36.96
CA ALA A 62 -13.10 26.00 -36.00
C ALA A 62 -14.41 25.55 -35.34
N ASP A 63 -14.64 24.24 -35.28
CA ASP A 63 -15.78 23.61 -34.63
C ASP A 63 -15.62 23.75 -33.11
N VAL A 64 -16.46 24.62 -32.55
CA VAL A 64 -16.48 24.98 -31.13
C VAL A 64 -16.71 23.76 -30.20
N ASN A 65 -17.30 22.69 -30.71
CA ASN A 65 -17.63 21.46 -29.97
C ASN A 65 -16.73 20.28 -30.32
N LYS A 66 -15.69 20.48 -31.14
CA LYS A 66 -14.80 19.39 -31.56
C LYS A 66 -14.02 18.82 -30.38
N ALA A 67 -14.45 17.66 -29.93
CA ALA A 67 -13.86 16.96 -28.80
C ALA A 67 -12.63 16.13 -29.20
N ASP A 68 -11.74 15.90 -28.24
CA ASP A 68 -10.58 15.03 -28.39
C ASP A 68 -10.93 13.54 -28.23
N GLN A 69 -9.92 12.66 -28.17
CA GLN A 69 -10.14 11.21 -28.03
C GLN A 69 -10.77 10.79 -26.70
N LEU A 70 -10.75 11.65 -25.69
CA LEU A 70 -11.39 11.44 -24.39
C LEU A 70 -12.74 12.16 -24.30
N TYR A 71 -13.24 12.67 -25.43
CA TYR A 71 -14.44 13.49 -25.54
C TYR A 71 -14.34 14.82 -24.77
N ILE A 72 -13.13 15.32 -24.51
CA ILE A 72 -12.93 16.61 -23.86
C ILE A 72 -13.08 17.73 -24.89
N THR A 73 -14.00 18.67 -24.64
CA THR A 73 -14.29 19.79 -25.53
C THR A 73 -13.37 21.00 -25.26
N PRO A 74 -13.29 21.97 -26.19
CA PRO A 74 -12.63 23.26 -25.93
C PRO A 74 -13.22 24.00 -24.73
N LEU A 75 -14.54 23.90 -24.52
CA LEU A 75 -15.24 24.50 -23.38
C LEU A 75 -14.80 23.87 -22.04
N MET A 76 -14.70 22.54 -21.96
CA MET A 76 -14.20 21.86 -20.75
C MET A 76 -12.77 22.30 -20.41
N ASN A 77 -11.89 22.38 -21.41
CA ASN A 77 -10.52 22.86 -21.20
C ASN A 77 -10.49 24.31 -20.65
N ALA A 78 -11.30 25.20 -21.21
CA ALA A 78 -11.40 26.58 -20.72
C ALA A 78 -11.98 26.65 -19.30
N CYS A 79 -12.96 25.82 -18.97
CA CYS A 79 -13.56 25.74 -17.63
C CYS A 79 -12.56 25.23 -16.59
N ALA A 80 -11.86 24.13 -16.88
CA ALA A 80 -10.85 23.55 -15.98
C ALA A 80 -9.71 24.53 -15.66
N ASN A 81 -9.33 25.39 -16.61
CA ASN A 81 -8.21 26.30 -16.45
C ASN A 81 -8.63 27.73 -16.04
N GLY A 82 -9.91 27.97 -15.71
CA GLY A 82 -10.35 29.27 -15.18
C GLY A 82 -10.43 30.39 -16.22
N HIS A 83 -10.49 30.08 -17.52
CA HIS A 83 -10.47 31.08 -18.59
C HIS A 83 -11.85 31.67 -18.87
N ARG A 84 -12.40 32.42 -17.91
CA ARG A 84 -13.75 33.00 -17.92
C ARG A 84 -14.14 33.71 -19.24
N ASP A 85 -13.22 34.51 -19.78
CA ASP A 85 -13.46 35.24 -21.03
C ASP A 85 -13.60 34.32 -22.24
N ILE A 86 -12.82 33.24 -22.27
CA ILE A 86 -12.89 32.21 -23.30
C ILE A 86 -14.17 31.40 -23.15
N VAL A 87 -14.57 31.05 -21.93
CA VAL A 87 -15.85 30.37 -21.65
C VAL A 87 -17.01 31.17 -22.24
N ASN A 88 -17.11 32.47 -21.92
CA ASN A 88 -18.16 33.34 -22.49
C ASN A 88 -18.13 33.39 -24.01
N LEU A 89 -16.93 33.50 -24.59
CA LEU A 89 -16.76 33.52 -26.04
C LEU A 89 -17.25 32.21 -26.68
N LEU A 90 -16.83 31.05 -26.16
CA LEU A 90 -17.21 29.74 -26.68
C LEU A 90 -18.73 29.53 -26.60
N ILE A 91 -19.36 29.85 -25.47
CA ILE A 91 -20.83 29.77 -25.30
C ILE A 91 -21.54 30.68 -26.30
N LYS A 92 -21.08 31.93 -26.46
CA LYS A 92 -21.61 32.87 -27.46
C LYS A 92 -21.50 32.34 -28.90
N ARG A 93 -20.48 31.51 -29.17
CA ARG A 93 -20.23 30.85 -30.46
C ARG A 93 -20.93 29.50 -30.60
N GLY A 94 -21.79 29.11 -29.65
CA GLY A 94 -22.62 27.90 -29.74
C GLY A 94 -21.98 26.65 -29.15
N ALA A 95 -21.01 26.80 -28.23
CA ALA A 95 -20.52 25.67 -27.45
C ALA A 95 -21.66 25.03 -26.64
N SER A 96 -21.78 23.71 -26.68
CA SER A 96 -22.74 22.97 -25.88
C SER A 96 -22.21 22.85 -24.44
N VAL A 97 -22.97 23.41 -23.50
CA VAL A 97 -22.62 23.43 -22.06
C VAL A 97 -22.79 22.07 -21.36
N ASN A 98 -23.45 21.11 -22.01
CA ASN A 98 -23.82 19.80 -21.43
C ASN A 98 -23.18 18.61 -22.16
N LEU A 99 -22.21 18.82 -23.06
CA LEU A 99 -21.40 17.70 -23.54
C LEU A 99 -20.60 17.11 -22.38
N SER A 100 -20.35 15.81 -22.43
CA SER A 100 -19.59 15.10 -21.40
C SER A 100 -18.39 14.36 -21.99
N ASN A 101 -17.35 14.18 -21.17
CA ASN A 101 -16.19 13.37 -21.55
C ASN A 101 -16.49 11.85 -21.41
N CYS A 102 -15.48 11.01 -21.60
CA CYS A 102 -15.59 9.55 -21.43
C CYS A 102 -15.97 9.08 -20.01
N ASN A 103 -15.89 9.93 -18.98
CA ASN A 103 -16.30 9.64 -17.60
C ASN A 103 -17.65 10.28 -17.25
N SER A 104 -18.39 10.77 -18.26
CA SER A 104 -19.61 11.55 -18.10
C SER A 104 -19.43 12.89 -17.35
N GLU A 105 -18.23 13.45 -17.32
CA GLU A 105 -17.97 14.78 -16.73
C GLU A 105 -18.29 15.90 -17.72
N THR A 106 -19.09 16.88 -17.27
CA THR A 106 -19.52 18.06 -18.05
C THR A 106 -18.62 19.28 -17.77
N PRO A 107 -18.66 20.36 -18.57
CA PRO A 107 -17.99 21.62 -18.25
C PRO A 107 -18.24 22.13 -16.83
N LEU A 108 -19.45 21.90 -16.29
CA LEU A 108 -19.81 22.30 -14.93
C LEU A 108 -19.06 21.48 -13.88
N HIS A 109 -18.83 20.18 -14.11
CA HIS A 109 -17.98 19.36 -13.23
C HIS A 109 -16.56 19.93 -13.16
N TYR A 110 -15.93 20.24 -14.30
CA TYR A 110 -14.60 20.84 -14.36
C TYR A 110 -14.53 22.21 -13.66
N ALA A 111 -15.53 23.06 -13.82
CA ALA A 111 -15.57 24.35 -13.15
C ALA A 111 -15.71 24.20 -11.61
N CYS A 112 -16.52 23.24 -11.14
CA CYS A 112 -16.65 22.93 -9.73
C CYS A 112 -15.41 22.27 -9.13
N SER A 113 -14.81 21.30 -9.83
CA SER A 113 -13.62 20.58 -9.35
C SER A 113 -12.40 21.48 -9.22
N GLU A 114 -12.30 22.52 -10.06
CA GLU A 114 -11.20 23.49 -10.08
C GLU A 114 -11.55 24.82 -9.39
N ASN A 115 -12.73 24.89 -8.73
CA ASN A 115 -13.14 26.01 -7.89
C ASN A 115 -13.32 27.37 -8.61
N HIS A 116 -13.74 27.37 -9.89
CA HIS A 116 -13.94 28.60 -10.68
C HIS A 116 -15.39 29.12 -10.59
N PHE A 117 -15.74 29.77 -9.47
CA PHE A 117 -17.12 30.16 -9.15
C PHE A 117 -17.80 31.07 -10.20
N ASP A 118 -17.06 31.99 -10.81
CA ASP A 118 -17.55 32.86 -11.86
C ASP A 118 -17.92 32.08 -13.13
N ILE A 119 -17.17 31.03 -13.46
CA ILE A 119 -17.46 30.10 -14.56
C ILE A 119 -18.66 29.21 -14.22
N ILE A 120 -18.75 28.69 -12.99
CA ILE A 120 -19.92 27.94 -12.51
C ILE A 120 -21.20 28.74 -12.77
N LYS A 121 -21.20 30.02 -12.39
CA LYS A 121 -22.34 30.92 -12.60
C LYS A 121 -22.68 31.08 -14.09
N ILE A 122 -21.68 31.34 -14.94
CA ILE A 122 -21.88 31.48 -16.38
C ILE A 122 -22.50 30.21 -16.99
N LEU A 123 -22.01 29.03 -16.61
CA LEU A 123 -22.50 27.76 -17.14
C LEU A 123 -23.96 27.51 -16.77
N VAL A 124 -24.31 27.69 -15.49
CA VAL A 124 -25.68 27.49 -14.99
C VAL A 124 -26.66 28.51 -15.62
N GLU A 125 -26.26 29.78 -15.73
CA GLU A 125 -27.06 30.82 -16.41
C GLU A 125 -27.30 30.52 -17.89
N ASN A 126 -26.44 29.70 -18.52
CA ASN A 126 -26.57 29.25 -19.90
C ASN A 126 -27.14 27.83 -20.04
N GLY A 127 -27.78 27.29 -18.98
CA GLY A 127 -28.52 26.03 -19.04
C GLY A 127 -27.67 24.78 -18.84
N ALA A 128 -26.53 24.88 -18.16
CA ALA A 128 -25.82 23.69 -17.68
C ALA A 128 -26.70 22.92 -16.68
N ASP A 129 -26.77 21.60 -16.84
CA ASP A 129 -27.51 20.73 -15.93
C ASP A 129 -26.74 20.57 -14.61
N VAL A 130 -27.26 21.18 -13.55
CA VAL A 130 -26.67 21.18 -12.20
C VAL A 130 -26.70 19.79 -11.54
N ASN A 131 -27.50 18.86 -12.06
CA ASN A 131 -27.71 17.51 -11.52
C ASN A 131 -27.09 16.41 -12.41
N SER A 132 -26.27 16.79 -13.39
CA SER A 132 -25.53 15.82 -14.20
C SER A 132 -24.66 14.94 -13.31
N LYS A 133 -24.52 13.66 -13.69
CA LYS A 133 -23.77 12.66 -12.94
C LYS A 133 -22.66 12.08 -13.79
N THR A 134 -21.48 11.93 -13.21
CA THR A 134 -20.40 11.12 -13.79
C THR A 134 -20.76 9.63 -13.78
N ASP A 135 -19.93 8.79 -14.39
CA ASP A 135 -20.07 7.32 -14.34
C ASP A 135 -20.01 6.75 -12.91
N THR A 136 -19.50 7.55 -11.96
CA THR A 136 -19.43 7.22 -10.53
C THR A 136 -20.51 7.92 -9.70
N ASN A 137 -21.52 8.48 -10.34
CA ASN A 137 -22.62 9.26 -9.73
C ASN A 137 -22.19 10.55 -9.01
N VAL A 138 -20.94 10.99 -9.14
CA VAL A 138 -20.50 12.29 -8.60
C VAL A 138 -21.19 13.44 -9.33
N THR A 139 -21.70 14.41 -8.59
CA THR A 139 -22.39 15.61 -9.13
C THR A 139 -21.49 16.86 -9.04
N PRO A 140 -21.80 17.95 -9.78
CA PRO A 140 -21.08 19.22 -9.61
C PRO A 140 -21.16 19.78 -8.19
N LEU A 141 -22.25 19.53 -7.46
CA LEU A 141 -22.43 19.96 -6.07
C LEU A 141 -21.45 19.24 -5.12
N MET A 142 -21.18 17.94 -5.35
CA MET A 142 -20.19 17.18 -4.57
C MET A 142 -18.77 17.72 -4.77
N TYR A 143 -18.39 18.05 -6.02
CA TYR A 143 -17.10 18.71 -6.29
C TYR A 143 -17.02 20.09 -5.62
N ALA A 144 -18.08 20.89 -5.67
CA ALA A 144 -18.10 22.20 -4.99
C ALA A 144 -17.96 22.07 -3.47
N CYS A 145 -18.58 21.04 -2.87
CA CYS A 145 -18.41 20.71 -1.44
C CYS A 145 -16.96 20.31 -1.14
N GLN A 146 -16.35 19.45 -1.97
CA GLN A 146 -14.95 19.02 -1.80
C GLN A 146 -13.97 20.21 -1.83
N GLN A 147 -14.22 21.19 -2.71
CA GLN A 147 -13.42 22.42 -2.79
C GLN A 147 -13.70 23.44 -1.68
N SER A 148 -14.58 23.12 -0.73
CA SER A 148 -14.95 23.99 0.40
C SER A 148 -15.46 25.38 -0.02
N ASN A 149 -16.01 25.52 -1.23
CA ASN A 149 -16.51 26.80 -1.74
C ASN A 149 -17.98 27.01 -1.39
N PHE A 150 -18.20 27.81 -0.35
CA PHE A 150 -19.53 28.12 0.16
C PHE A 150 -20.42 28.80 -0.89
N GLU A 151 -19.90 29.77 -1.63
CA GLU A 151 -20.65 30.51 -2.64
C GLU A 151 -21.10 29.61 -3.79
N ALA A 152 -20.24 28.70 -4.25
CA ALA A 152 -20.55 27.71 -5.28
C ALA A 152 -21.62 26.73 -4.82
N VAL A 153 -21.46 26.16 -3.62
CA VAL A 153 -22.46 25.26 -3.02
C VAL A 153 -23.81 25.96 -2.90
N LYS A 154 -23.83 27.15 -2.28
CA LYS A 154 -25.04 27.92 -2.09
C LYS A 154 -25.72 28.21 -3.43
N PHE A 155 -24.96 28.67 -4.42
CA PHE A 155 -25.49 28.99 -5.75
C PHE A 155 -26.05 27.77 -6.47
N LEU A 156 -25.38 26.62 -6.41
CA LEU A 156 -25.87 25.38 -7.02
C LEU A 156 -27.18 24.91 -6.37
N ILE A 157 -27.27 24.94 -5.03
CA ILE A 157 -28.50 24.59 -4.30
C ILE A 157 -29.63 25.58 -4.63
N ASP A 158 -29.34 26.89 -4.67
CA ASP A 158 -30.29 27.93 -5.08
C ASP A 158 -30.81 27.74 -6.52
N ASN A 159 -30.07 26.97 -7.34
CA ASN A 159 -30.45 26.58 -8.71
C ASN A 159 -30.91 25.12 -8.82
N ASN A 160 -31.42 24.53 -7.73
CA ASN A 160 -32.03 23.19 -7.67
C ASN A 160 -31.05 22.02 -7.86
N ALA A 161 -29.80 22.15 -7.42
CA ALA A 161 -28.92 20.99 -7.27
C ALA A 161 -29.45 20.06 -6.15
N ASN A 162 -29.50 18.76 -6.44
CA ASN A 162 -30.01 17.75 -5.53
C ASN A 162 -29.02 17.46 -4.40
N VAL A 163 -29.45 17.71 -3.17
CA VAL A 163 -28.67 17.49 -1.94
C VAL A 163 -28.74 16.05 -1.43
N ASP A 164 -29.71 15.26 -1.90
CA ASP A 164 -29.90 13.86 -1.50
C ASP A 164 -29.10 12.87 -2.36
N ASP A 165 -28.35 13.36 -3.35
CA ASP A 165 -27.53 12.51 -4.21
C ASP A 165 -26.36 11.88 -3.46
N SER A 166 -26.00 10.66 -3.88
CA SER A 166 -24.81 9.93 -3.44
C SER A 166 -24.05 9.36 -4.63
N ASP A 167 -22.75 9.17 -4.44
CA ASP A 167 -21.89 8.48 -5.40
C ASP A 167 -22.11 6.95 -5.37
N ILE A 168 -21.31 6.19 -6.14
CA ILE A 168 -21.35 4.71 -6.15
C ILE A 168 -20.85 4.06 -4.85
N TYR A 169 -20.22 4.82 -3.96
CA TYR A 169 -19.75 4.38 -2.65
C TYR A 169 -20.74 4.73 -1.52
N GLU A 170 -21.92 5.22 -1.88
CA GLU A 170 -22.95 5.71 -0.96
C GLU A 170 -22.52 6.96 -0.17
N GLU A 171 -21.49 7.69 -0.64
CA GLU A 171 -21.10 8.97 -0.05
C GLU A 171 -22.03 10.08 -0.56
N THR A 172 -22.80 10.63 0.38
CA THR A 172 -23.80 11.67 0.12
C THR A 172 -23.16 13.05 -0.10
N VAL A 173 -23.87 14.00 -0.71
CA VAL A 173 -23.45 15.42 -0.75
C VAL A 173 -23.07 15.94 0.64
N LEU A 174 -23.83 15.57 1.67
CA LEU A 174 -23.53 15.93 3.05
C LEU A 174 -22.22 15.31 3.55
N SER A 175 -21.87 14.09 3.16
CA SER A 175 -20.56 13.49 3.46
C SER A 175 -19.42 14.29 2.88
N TYR A 176 -19.51 14.69 1.60
CA TYR A 176 -18.51 15.55 0.94
C TYR A 176 -18.37 16.90 1.67
N ALA A 177 -19.50 17.52 2.02
CA ALA A 177 -19.52 18.76 2.79
C ALA A 177 -18.84 18.63 4.15
N ILE A 178 -19.11 17.55 4.90
CA ILE A 178 -18.49 17.31 6.21
C ILE A 178 -17.00 17.03 6.06
N SER A 179 -16.60 16.24 5.05
CA SER A 179 -15.20 15.92 4.79
C SER A 179 -14.38 17.16 4.40
N SER A 180 -15.01 18.17 3.79
CA SER A 180 -14.38 19.46 3.49
C SER A 180 -13.96 20.22 4.75
N GLY A 181 -14.57 19.92 5.90
CA GLY A 181 -14.34 20.64 7.15
C GLY A 181 -14.96 22.04 7.19
N ASN A 182 -15.68 22.49 6.16
CA ASN A 182 -16.34 23.79 6.14
C ASN A 182 -17.72 23.74 6.83
N ILE A 183 -17.80 24.32 8.03
CA ILE A 183 -19.03 24.33 8.83
C ILE A 183 -20.17 25.10 8.15
N ASP A 184 -19.88 26.21 7.46
CA ASP A 184 -20.91 27.05 6.85
C ASP A 184 -21.67 26.30 5.75
N ILE A 185 -20.95 25.49 4.96
CA ILE A 185 -21.54 24.59 3.95
C ILE A 185 -22.47 23.57 4.61
N VAL A 186 -22.00 22.92 5.67
CA VAL A 186 -22.76 21.89 6.39
C VAL A 186 -23.99 22.49 7.07
N GLU A 187 -23.85 23.66 7.70
CA GLU A 187 -24.96 24.41 8.28
C GLU A 187 -25.99 24.78 7.22
N TYR A 188 -25.55 25.27 6.07
CA TYR A 188 -26.44 25.62 4.97
C TYR A 188 -27.25 24.41 4.52
N ILE A 189 -26.59 23.31 4.15
CA ILE A 189 -27.23 22.09 3.66
C ILE A 189 -28.26 21.55 4.67
N LEU A 190 -27.90 21.47 5.95
CA LEU A 190 -28.75 20.92 7.01
C LEU A 190 -29.87 21.85 7.48
N ASN A 191 -29.76 23.16 7.25
CA ASN A 191 -30.81 24.12 7.63
C ASN A 191 -31.80 24.40 6.48
N THR A 192 -31.39 24.20 5.22
CA THR A 192 -32.27 24.41 4.07
C THR A 192 -33.02 23.16 3.63
N ASN A 193 -32.62 21.97 4.12
CA ASN A 193 -33.17 20.68 3.67
C ASN A 193 -33.37 19.73 4.86
N ASP A 194 -34.40 18.89 4.78
CA ASP A 194 -34.65 17.83 5.76
C ASP A 194 -33.87 16.56 5.39
N ILE A 195 -32.56 16.56 5.71
CA ILE A 195 -31.63 15.48 5.34
C ILE A 195 -31.29 14.65 6.58
N GLU A 196 -31.34 13.33 6.45
CA GLU A 196 -30.84 12.42 7.48
C GLU A 196 -29.31 12.51 7.56
N ILE A 197 -28.78 12.79 8.74
CA ILE A 197 -27.33 12.84 8.96
C ILE A 197 -26.75 11.42 8.91
N PRO A 198 -25.79 11.14 8.00
CA PRO A 198 -25.15 9.83 7.91
C PRO A 198 -24.57 9.37 9.25
N LYS A 199 -24.61 8.06 9.49
CA LYS A 199 -24.15 7.44 10.74
C LYS A 199 -22.71 7.81 11.09
N TYR A 200 -21.82 7.95 10.10
CA TYR A 200 -20.39 8.21 10.31
C TYR A 200 -20.02 9.70 10.19
N SER A 201 -20.98 10.61 10.04
CA SER A 201 -20.75 12.05 9.92
C SER A 201 -19.88 12.63 11.04
N LEU A 202 -20.06 12.19 12.29
CA LEU A 202 -19.22 12.66 13.40
C LEU A 202 -17.76 12.18 13.28
N THR A 203 -17.55 10.98 12.73
CA THR A 203 -16.20 10.46 12.46
C THR A 203 -15.54 11.26 11.35
N ILE A 204 -16.25 11.53 10.25
CA ILE A 204 -15.74 12.35 9.13
C ILE A 204 -15.42 13.77 9.62
N ALA A 205 -16.30 14.37 10.40
CA ALA A 205 -16.06 15.68 11.02
C ALA A 205 -14.80 15.66 11.92
N ALA A 206 -14.60 14.59 12.70
CA ALA A 206 -13.41 14.44 13.53
C ALA A 206 -12.12 14.29 12.72
N ILE A 207 -12.17 13.63 11.56
CA ILE A 207 -11.04 13.52 10.61
C ILE A 207 -10.67 14.89 10.03
N SER A 208 -11.66 15.75 9.76
CA SER A 208 -11.41 17.11 9.24
C SER A 208 -10.65 18.02 10.23
N GLY A 209 -10.68 17.70 11.53
CA GLY A 209 -10.07 18.50 12.59
C GLY A 209 -10.83 19.77 12.97
N ASN A 210 -11.93 20.11 12.29
CA ASN A 210 -12.73 21.28 12.63
C ASN A 210 -13.61 21.02 13.87
N LEU A 211 -13.18 21.54 15.02
CA LEU A 211 -13.90 21.39 16.30
C LEU A 211 -15.32 21.98 16.27
N SER A 212 -15.52 23.13 15.62
CA SER A 212 -16.84 23.74 15.50
C SER A 212 -17.80 22.83 14.73
N LEU A 213 -17.33 22.23 13.64
CA LEU A 213 -18.10 21.26 12.86
C LEU A 213 -18.42 20.01 13.68
N VAL A 214 -17.45 19.50 14.44
CA VAL A 214 -17.66 18.37 15.36
C VAL A 214 -18.74 18.69 16.39
N HIS A 215 -18.72 19.89 17.00
CA HIS A 215 -19.77 20.32 17.91
C HIS A 215 -21.13 20.39 17.22
N TYR A 216 -21.18 20.99 16.03
CA TYR A 216 -22.41 21.14 15.27
C TYR A 216 -23.04 19.79 14.92
N ILE A 217 -22.28 18.88 14.30
CA ILE A 217 -22.76 17.53 13.95
C ILE A 217 -23.16 16.75 15.21
N HIS A 218 -22.38 16.82 16.30
CA HIS A 218 -22.75 16.16 17.55
C HIS A 218 -24.08 16.68 18.10
N SER A 219 -24.32 18.00 18.04
CA SER A 219 -25.58 18.60 18.50
C SER A 219 -26.80 18.13 17.72
N LYS A 220 -26.63 17.81 16.44
CA LYS A 220 -27.71 17.37 15.54
C LYS A 220 -27.99 15.85 15.61
N LEU A 221 -27.00 15.03 15.96
CA LEU A 221 -27.15 13.57 16.01
C LEU A 221 -28.04 13.05 17.16
N GLY A 222 -28.33 13.87 18.18
CA GLY A 222 -29.10 13.47 19.36
C GLY A 222 -28.36 12.45 20.24
N GLY A 223 -28.73 12.35 21.53
CA GLY A 223 -27.97 11.60 22.56
C GLY A 223 -27.88 10.07 22.39
N SER A 224 -28.31 9.50 21.26
CA SER A 224 -28.29 8.06 20.99
C SER A 224 -27.34 7.72 19.85
N LYS A 225 -26.10 7.32 20.16
CA LYS A 225 -25.28 6.31 19.43
C LYS A 225 -23.86 6.26 20.03
N HIS A 226 -23.70 5.53 21.14
CA HIS A 226 -22.40 5.33 21.82
C HIS A 226 -21.28 4.78 20.91
N ASN A 227 -21.61 4.11 19.80
CA ASN A 227 -20.60 3.51 18.92
C ASN A 227 -19.92 4.53 17.99
N VAL A 228 -20.66 5.49 17.45
CA VAL A 228 -20.14 6.54 16.55
C VAL A 228 -19.19 7.49 17.27
N PHE A 229 -19.46 7.74 18.55
CA PHE A 229 -18.59 8.56 19.40
C PHE A 229 -17.19 7.95 19.56
N SER A 230 -17.11 6.63 19.62
CA SER A 230 -15.85 5.93 19.81
C SER A 230 -14.97 6.01 18.55
N SER A 231 -15.53 5.79 17.37
CA SER A 231 -14.78 5.93 16.11
C SER A 231 -14.29 7.35 15.91
N ALA A 232 -15.13 8.36 16.16
CA ALA A 232 -14.76 9.76 16.01
C ALA A 232 -13.59 10.16 16.93
N PHE A 233 -13.60 9.70 18.19
CA PHE A 233 -12.52 9.96 19.13
C PHE A 233 -11.20 9.29 18.68
N ILE A 234 -11.25 8.04 18.24
CA ILE A 234 -10.07 7.33 17.74
C ILE A 234 -9.53 7.99 16.45
N SER A 235 -10.40 8.38 15.52
CA SER A 235 -10.01 9.07 14.29
C SER A 235 -9.37 10.43 14.57
N ALA A 236 -9.89 11.21 15.53
CA ALA A 236 -9.27 12.47 15.93
C ALA A 236 -7.86 12.25 16.49
N ALA A 237 -7.67 11.21 17.31
CA ALA A 237 -6.37 10.86 17.87
C ALA A 237 -5.37 10.41 16.79
N TYR A 238 -5.82 9.59 15.81
CA TYR A 238 -5.00 9.14 14.69
C TYR A 238 -4.57 10.29 13.75
N ASN A 239 -5.43 11.30 13.56
CA ASN A 239 -5.17 12.41 12.64
C ASN A 239 -4.51 13.64 13.31
N GLY A 240 -4.20 13.59 14.60
CA GLY A 240 -3.43 14.67 15.26
C GLY A 240 -4.26 15.86 15.74
N HIS A 241 -5.58 15.74 15.81
CA HIS A 241 -6.47 16.87 16.12
C HIS A 241 -6.70 17.04 17.63
N LEU A 242 -5.73 17.64 18.32
CA LEU A 242 -5.71 17.75 19.79
C LEU A 242 -6.97 18.39 20.40
N ASP A 243 -7.50 19.45 19.81
CA ASP A 243 -8.68 20.13 20.35
C ASP A 243 -9.95 19.28 20.22
N VAL A 244 -10.07 18.53 19.13
CA VAL A 244 -11.14 17.53 18.93
C VAL A 244 -10.98 16.36 19.91
N VAL A 245 -9.75 15.90 20.13
CA VAL A 245 -9.41 14.89 21.14
C VAL A 245 -9.81 15.35 22.55
N ARG A 246 -9.51 16.60 22.92
CA ARG A 246 -9.88 17.18 24.22
C ARG A 246 -11.39 17.15 24.43
N TYR A 247 -12.13 17.61 23.42
CA TYR A 247 -13.59 17.57 23.46
C TYR A 247 -14.12 16.15 23.65
N PHE A 248 -13.63 15.18 22.88
CA PHE A 248 -14.07 13.79 23.02
C PHE A 248 -13.65 13.16 24.34
N PHE A 249 -12.48 13.52 24.87
CA PHE A 249 -11.98 13.03 26.16
C PHE A 249 -12.89 13.41 27.33
N ASP A 250 -13.37 14.66 27.36
CA ASP A 250 -14.29 15.14 28.40
C ASP A 250 -15.63 14.41 28.39
N ASN A 251 -16.01 13.87 27.23
CA ASN A 251 -17.27 13.17 27.01
C ASN A 251 -17.14 11.62 27.04
N SER A 252 -15.95 11.05 26.83
CA SER A 252 -15.74 9.59 26.74
C SER A 252 -14.36 9.11 27.20
N ARG A 253 -14.16 9.10 28.52
CA ARG A 253 -12.90 8.63 29.13
C ARG A 253 -12.58 7.14 28.90
N LYS A 254 -13.59 6.30 28.69
CA LYS A 254 -13.42 4.84 28.56
C LYS A 254 -12.59 4.42 27.34
N LYS A 255 -12.57 5.25 26.29
CA LYS A 255 -11.85 4.96 25.04
C LYS A 255 -10.46 5.62 24.98
N ALA A 256 -10.13 6.45 25.96
CA ALA A 256 -8.86 7.16 26.01
C ALA A 256 -7.61 6.25 25.98
N PRO A 257 -7.59 5.06 26.63
CA PRO A 257 -6.42 4.18 26.52
C PRO A 257 -6.14 3.71 25.09
N LYS A 258 -7.18 3.31 24.34
CA LYS A 258 -7.02 2.94 22.92
C LYS A 258 -6.64 4.17 22.08
N ALA A 259 -7.24 5.33 22.34
CA ALA A 259 -6.90 6.58 21.66
C ALA A 259 -5.42 6.97 21.88
N LEU A 260 -4.88 6.75 23.07
CA LEU A 260 -3.46 6.95 23.39
C LEU A 260 -2.57 6.04 22.53
N ALA A 261 -2.85 4.74 22.46
CA ALA A 261 -2.08 3.81 21.64
C ALA A 261 -2.10 4.20 20.15
N ILE A 262 -3.26 4.62 19.65
CA ILE A 262 -3.44 5.07 18.27
C ILE A 262 -2.73 6.42 18.00
N ALA A 263 -2.75 7.36 18.95
CA ALA A 263 -2.00 8.61 18.83
C ALA A 263 -0.48 8.36 18.83
N ALA A 264 0.00 7.39 19.63
CA ALA A 264 1.39 6.98 19.65
C ALA A 264 1.80 6.33 18.33
N SER A 265 0.98 5.43 17.76
CA SER A 265 1.25 4.81 16.44
C SER A 265 1.29 5.81 15.29
N ALA A 266 0.56 6.92 15.41
CA ALA A 266 0.56 7.99 14.41
C ALA A 266 1.59 9.10 14.70
N GLY A 267 2.36 9.01 15.80
CA GLY A 267 3.43 9.96 16.12
C GLY A 267 2.97 11.29 16.72
N HIS A 268 1.72 11.40 17.19
CA HIS A 268 1.17 12.66 17.69
C HIS A 268 1.53 12.93 19.15
N LYS A 269 2.76 13.38 19.38
CA LYS A 269 3.33 13.63 20.72
C LYS A 269 2.47 14.53 21.61
N ASP A 270 1.87 15.59 21.06
CA ASP A 270 1.06 16.52 21.87
C ASP A 270 -0.19 15.86 22.44
N ILE A 271 -0.81 14.96 21.67
CA ILE A 271 -1.96 14.16 22.12
C ILE A 271 -1.52 13.12 23.14
N VAL A 272 -0.42 12.42 22.89
CA VAL A 272 0.14 11.47 23.86
C VAL A 272 0.42 12.18 25.18
N ASN A 273 1.13 13.31 25.14
CA ASN A 273 1.44 14.11 26.33
C ASN A 273 0.17 14.58 27.05
N TYR A 274 -0.85 15.03 26.30
CA TYR A 274 -2.14 15.40 26.88
C TYR A 274 -2.79 14.24 27.65
N PHE A 275 -2.84 13.04 27.07
CA PHE A 275 -3.39 11.87 27.76
C PHE A 275 -2.59 11.46 29.00
N LEU A 276 -1.26 11.50 28.92
CA LEU A 276 -0.38 11.19 30.04
C LEU A 276 -0.54 12.17 31.20
N MET A 277 -0.59 13.47 30.92
CA MET A 277 -0.86 14.51 31.92
C MET A 277 -2.24 14.33 32.59
N ASN A 278 -3.20 13.76 31.86
CA ASN A 278 -4.54 13.44 32.38
C ASN A 278 -4.65 12.03 33.01
N LYS A 279 -3.53 11.34 33.23
CA LYS A 279 -3.47 10.03 33.90
C LYS A 279 -4.31 8.96 33.21
N VAL A 280 -4.37 8.99 31.88
CA VAL A 280 -4.99 7.91 31.09
C VAL A 280 -4.21 6.61 31.31
N SER A 281 -4.92 5.50 31.49
CA SER A 281 -4.29 4.17 31.61
C SER A 281 -3.52 3.85 30.33
N LEU A 282 -2.32 3.29 30.52
CA LEU A 282 -1.41 2.84 29.46
C LEU A 282 -1.75 1.43 28.95
N ASP A 283 -2.82 0.82 29.48
CA ASP A 283 -3.20 -0.55 29.15
C ASP A 283 -3.93 -0.68 27.82
N GLY A 284 -4.25 0.45 27.18
CA GLY A 284 -4.88 0.48 25.88
C GLY A 284 -3.97 -0.09 24.80
N VAL A 285 -4.59 -0.79 23.85
CA VAL A 285 -3.92 -1.42 22.72
C VAL A 285 -4.59 -1.03 21.40
N THR A 286 -3.84 -1.10 20.32
CA THR A 286 -4.36 -0.99 18.94
C THR A 286 -5.22 -2.21 18.59
N ASP A 287 -5.78 -2.25 17.38
CA ASP A 287 -6.58 -3.40 16.93
C ASP A 287 -5.77 -4.70 16.76
N ASN A 288 -4.43 -4.61 16.74
CA ASN A 288 -3.52 -5.75 16.66
C ASN A 288 -2.81 -6.02 18.01
N GLY A 289 -3.42 -5.63 19.13
CA GLY A 289 -2.87 -5.92 20.48
C GLY A 289 -1.68 -5.06 20.91
N LYS A 290 -1.14 -4.20 20.04
CA LYS A 290 0.08 -3.42 20.35
C LYS A 290 -0.18 -2.31 21.36
N SER A 291 0.67 -2.23 22.38
CA SER A 291 0.67 -1.12 23.35
C SER A 291 1.14 0.19 22.70
N ALA A 292 0.87 1.32 23.37
CA ALA A 292 1.39 2.62 22.93
C ALA A 292 2.93 2.65 22.80
N LEU A 293 3.63 1.89 23.66
CA LEU A 293 5.10 1.81 23.64
C LEU A 293 5.59 1.03 22.42
N ILE A 294 5.00 -0.13 22.14
CA ILE A 294 5.32 -0.91 20.92
C ILE A 294 5.08 -0.04 19.68
N SER A 295 3.92 0.62 19.59
CA SER A 295 3.60 1.47 18.45
C SER A 295 4.56 2.66 18.28
N ALA A 296 5.05 3.25 19.36
CA ALA A 296 6.04 4.32 19.30
C ALA A 296 7.43 3.83 18.85
N ILE A 297 7.78 2.57 19.20
CA ILE A 297 9.02 1.90 18.77
C ILE A 297 8.99 1.62 17.26
N GLU A 298 7.86 1.15 16.73
CA GLU A 298 7.71 0.84 15.29
C GLU A 298 7.95 2.05 14.38
N ILE A 299 7.56 3.25 14.84
CA ILE A 299 7.81 4.50 14.11
C ILE A 299 9.12 5.20 14.53
N GLU A 300 9.93 4.54 15.36
CA GLU A 300 11.21 5.02 15.89
C GLU A 300 11.15 6.39 16.58
N ASN A 301 10.01 6.74 17.19
CA ASN A 301 9.80 8.04 17.80
C ASN A 301 10.32 8.06 19.26
N LYS A 302 11.62 8.31 19.42
CA LYS A 302 12.30 8.35 20.73
C LYS A 302 11.63 9.31 21.73
N GLU A 303 11.12 10.45 21.29
CA GLU A 303 10.48 11.41 22.22
C GLU A 303 9.20 10.85 22.84
N ILE A 304 8.40 10.10 22.07
CA ILE A 304 7.19 9.44 22.58
C ILE A 304 7.58 8.25 23.46
N ILE A 305 8.58 7.46 23.07
CA ILE A 305 9.10 6.34 23.86
C ILE A 305 9.55 6.83 25.25
N ASP A 306 10.42 7.82 25.30
CA ASP A 306 10.95 8.39 26.55
C ASP A 306 9.81 8.92 27.43
N LEU A 307 8.80 9.54 26.81
CA LEU A 307 7.64 10.06 27.52
C LEU A 307 6.76 8.95 28.09
N LEU A 308 6.49 7.89 27.32
CA LEU A 308 5.69 6.75 27.79
C LEU A 308 6.38 6.03 28.95
N ILE A 309 7.68 5.75 28.82
CA ILE A 309 8.49 5.12 29.88
C ILE A 309 8.48 5.99 31.14
N LYS A 310 8.70 7.31 31.00
CA LYS A 310 8.67 8.27 32.12
C LYS A 310 7.34 8.24 32.90
N TYR A 311 6.22 7.99 32.21
CA TYR A 311 4.89 7.91 32.82
C TYR A 311 4.50 6.48 33.25
N GLY A 312 5.43 5.52 33.20
CA GLY A 312 5.24 4.18 33.73
C GLY A 312 4.62 3.19 32.74
N ALA A 313 4.89 3.34 31.43
CA ALA A 313 4.55 2.29 30.47
C ALA A 313 5.28 1.00 30.83
N ASP A 314 4.56 -0.12 30.75
CA ASP A 314 5.15 -1.44 30.95
C ASP A 314 6.05 -1.78 29.75
N VAL A 315 7.37 -1.78 30.00
CA VAL A 315 8.41 -2.08 29.00
C VAL A 315 8.41 -3.54 28.55
N ASN A 316 7.65 -4.42 29.23
CA ASN A 316 7.55 -5.84 28.93
C ASN A 316 6.17 -6.26 28.42
N LYS A 317 5.24 -5.31 28.27
CA LYS A 317 3.90 -5.61 27.77
C LYS A 317 3.95 -6.02 26.30
N ALA A 318 3.75 -7.30 26.06
CA ALA A 318 3.69 -7.90 24.74
C ALA A 318 2.38 -7.60 23.99
N ASP A 319 2.40 -7.81 22.67
CA ASP A 319 1.22 -7.81 21.82
C ASP A 319 0.53 -9.19 21.78
N ASP A 320 -0.39 -9.40 20.83
CA ASP A 320 -1.18 -10.62 20.71
C ASP A 320 -0.34 -11.86 20.30
N ASP A 321 0.88 -11.67 19.79
CA ASP A 321 1.83 -12.71 19.38
C ASP A 321 2.95 -12.92 20.43
N ASP A 322 2.75 -12.41 21.65
CA ASP A 322 3.71 -12.40 22.75
C ASP A 322 5.03 -11.65 22.42
N VAL A 323 5.03 -10.75 21.43
CA VAL A 323 6.22 -9.98 21.04
C VAL A 323 6.35 -8.73 21.91
N THR A 324 7.46 -8.61 22.63
CA THR A 324 7.73 -7.51 23.58
C THR A 324 8.29 -6.25 22.92
N PRO A 325 8.23 -5.08 23.58
CA PRO A 325 8.90 -3.86 23.14
C PRO A 325 10.39 -4.06 22.81
N LEU A 326 11.11 -4.88 23.61
CA LEU A 326 12.52 -5.18 23.38
C LEU A 326 12.72 -5.96 22.08
N MET A 327 11.91 -7.00 21.82
CA MET A 327 11.96 -7.77 20.57
C MET A 327 11.71 -6.89 19.35
N TYR A 328 10.70 -6.00 19.40
CA TYR A 328 10.44 -5.02 18.34
C TYR A 328 11.66 -4.11 18.09
N ALA A 329 12.25 -3.53 19.14
CA ALA A 329 13.42 -2.66 19.01
C ALA A 329 14.64 -3.40 18.43
N CYS A 330 14.84 -4.66 18.83
CA CYS A 330 15.89 -5.54 18.33
C CYS A 330 15.73 -5.87 16.85
N TYR A 331 14.50 -6.14 16.40
CA TYR A 331 14.19 -6.38 15.00
C TYR A 331 14.38 -5.12 14.14
N ILE A 332 13.90 -3.96 14.60
CA ILE A 332 14.03 -2.68 13.88
C ILE A 332 15.49 -2.26 13.72
N GLY A 333 16.33 -2.55 14.71
CA GLY A 333 17.77 -2.28 14.63
C GLY A 333 18.21 -0.95 15.23
N ASN A 334 17.33 -0.27 15.96
CA ASN A 334 17.67 0.97 16.63
C ASN A 334 18.32 0.70 18.00
N ILE A 335 19.65 0.64 18.03
CA ILE A 335 20.44 0.32 19.22
C ILE A 335 20.17 1.27 20.40
N GLU A 336 19.80 2.51 20.12
CA GLU A 336 19.56 3.52 21.13
C GLU A 336 18.20 3.30 21.83
N ILE A 337 17.19 2.82 21.11
CA ILE A 337 15.92 2.37 21.70
C ILE A 337 16.15 1.10 22.52
N VAL A 338 16.94 0.14 22.02
CA VAL A 338 17.28 -1.09 22.78
C VAL A 338 17.94 -0.74 24.11
N LYS A 339 18.95 0.13 24.12
CA LYS A 339 19.57 0.61 25.36
C LYS A 339 18.58 1.25 26.31
N THR A 340 17.71 2.11 25.77
CA THR A 340 16.67 2.79 26.56
C THR A 340 15.75 1.78 27.25
N LEU A 341 15.35 0.71 26.57
CA LEU A 341 14.51 -0.35 27.15
C LEU A 341 15.26 -1.15 28.22
N LEU A 342 16.51 -1.55 27.95
CA LEU A 342 17.36 -2.29 28.90
C LEU A 342 17.62 -1.47 30.17
N ASP A 343 17.92 -0.18 30.03
CA ASP A 343 18.12 0.77 31.15
C ASP A 343 16.86 0.93 32.01
N ASN A 344 15.68 0.57 31.49
CA ASN A 344 14.39 0.60 32.16
C ASN A 344 13.86 -0.79 32.56
N ASN A 345 14.75 -1.78 32.68
CA ASN A 345 14.45 -3.16 33.11
C ASN A 345 13.55 -3.94 32.15
N ALA A 346 13.76 -3.79 30.84
CA ALA A 346 13.22 -4.74 29.87
C ALA A 346 13.73 -6.16 30.17
N ASP A 347 12.81 -7.11 30.26
CA ASP A 347 13.08 -8.50 30.56
C ASP A 347 13.61 -9.21 29.31
N VAL A 348 14.79 -9.79 29.45
CA VAL A 348 15.52 -10.47 28.38
C VAL A 348 15.13 -11.94 28.25
N ASP A 349 14.43 -12.49 29.25
CA ASP A 349 14.07 -13.91 29.32
C ASP A 349 12.66 -14.21 28.79
N ILE A 350 12.00 -13.23 28.16
CA ILE A 350 10.69 -13.42 27.51
C ILE A 350 10.86 -14.01 26.11
N TYR A 351 9.95 -14.93 25.77
CA TYR A 351 9.84 -15.59 24.47
C TYR A 351 8.49 -15.27 23.84
N ASP A 352 8.47 -15.11 22.52
CA ASP A 352 7.24 -14.93 21.75
C ASP A 352 6.50 -16.27 21.52
N SER A 353 5.37 -16.23 20.81
CA SER A 353 4.50 -17.39 20.60
C SER A 353 5.15 -18.53 19.79
N ILE A 354 6.34 -18.33 19.23
CA ILE A 354 7.11 -19.34 18.48
C ILE A 354 8.52 -19.55 19.08
N ASP A 355 8.65 -19.31 20.39
CA ASP A 355 9.85 -19.56 21.20
C ASP A 355 11.09 -18.74 20.78
N ARG A 356 10.91 -17.50 20.30
CA ARG A 356 12.04 -16.59 20.02
C ARG A 356 12.15 -15.51 21.09
N ASN A 357 13.37 -15.23 21.54
CA ASN A 357 13.69 -14.12 22.44
C ASN A 357 14.26 -12.90 21.69
N ALA A 358 14.57 -11.82 22.42
CA ALA A 358 15.09 -10.57 21.83
C ALA A 358 16.38 -10.74 21.01
N VAL A 359 17.28 -11.66 21.40
CA VAL A 359 18.52 -11.94 20.63
C VAL A 359 18.18 -12.56 19.29
N VAL A 360 17.25 -13.52 19.24
CA VAL A 360 16.80 -14.11 17.97
C VAL A 360 16.18 -13.05 17.06
N HIS A 361 15.38 -12.12 17.59
CA HIS A 361 14.83 -10.99 16.82
C HIS A 361 15.92 -10.08 16.23
N ALA A 362 17.00 -9.79 16.98
CA ALA A 362 18.16 -9.06 16.44
C ALA A 362 18.93 -9.85 15.37
N ILE A 363 19.05 -11.17 15.55
CA ILE A 363 19.71 -12.09 14.63
C ILE A 363 18.99 -12.16 13.29
N ILE A 364 17.66 -12.38 13.29
CA ILE A 364 16.90 -12.49 12.04
C ILE A 364 16.92 -11.18 11.23
N ALA A 365 17.03 -10.04 11.92
CA ALA A 365 17.16 -8.72 11.30
C ALA A 365 18.60 -8.36 10.87
N GLY A 366 19.64 -9.06 11.36
CA GLY A 366 21.04 -8.79 10.98
C GLY A 366 21.73 -7.71 11.80
N ASN A 367 21.16 -7.39 12.96
CA ASN A 367 21.58 -6.31 13.84
C ASN A 367 22.67 -6.78 14.82
N ILE A 368 23.84 -7.14 14.29
CA ILE A 368 24.94 -7.76 15.05
C ILE A 368 25.40 -6.91 16.25
N ASP A 369 25.42 -5.58 16.13
CA ASP A 369 25.79 -4.72 17.26
C ASP A 369 24.77 -4.82 18.42
N ILE A 370 23.50 -5.04 18.10
CA ILE A 370 22.45 -5.31 19.09
C ILE A 370 22.60 -6.71 19.67
N VAL A 371 22.95 -7.71 18.84
CA VAL A 371 23.24 -9.07 19.32
C VAL A 371 24.35 -9.00 20.38
N GLU A 372 25.49 -8.37 20.09
CA GLU A 372 26.59 -8.21 21.05
C GLU A 372 26.14 -7.46 22.31
N LEU A 373 25.35 -6.40 22.16
CA LEU A 373 24.80 -5.65 23.30
C LEU A 373 23.96 -6.55 24.21
N LEU A 374 23.08 -7.37 23.66
CA LEU A 374 22.22 -8.28 24.43
C LEU A 374 23.02 -9.40 25.11
N LEU A 375 24.04 -9.94 24.44
CA LEU A 375 24.96 -10.92 25.05
C LEU A 375 25.72 -10.31 26.24
N MET A 376 26.14 -9.04 26.15
CA MET A 376 26.72 -8.32 27.28
C MET A 376 25.74 -8.15 28.46
N HIS A 377 24.44 -8.15 28.21
CA HIS A 377 23.38 -8.08 29.23
C HIS A 377 22.96 -9.47 29.74
N GLY A 378 23.73 -10.52 29.44
CA GLY A 378 23.56 -11.85 30.01
C GLY A 378 22.68 -12.81 29.21
N MET A 379 22.18 -12.39 28.05
CA MET A 379 21.48 -13.30 27.14
C MET A 379 22.44 -14.34 26.56
N SER A 380 21.92 -15.53 26.26
CA SER A 380 22.68 -16.59 25.62
C SER A 380 22.13 -16.93 24.25
N LEU A 381 22.99 -17.46 23.38
CA LEU A 381 22.61 -18.05 22.09
C LEU A 381 22.11 -19.49 22.23
N ASN A 382 21.89 -19.98 23.44
CA ASN A 382 21.49 -21.36 23.65
C ASN A 382 19.99 -21.52 23.36
N SER A 383 19.67 -22.53 22.58
CA SER A 383 18.31 -23.01 22.35
C SER A 383 18.08 -24.31 23.13
N ALA A 384 16.82 -24.63 23.42
CA ALA A 384 16.49 -25.93 24.00
C ALA A 384 16.84 -27.05 23.00
N GLU A 385 17.27 -28.22 23.50
CA GLU A 385 17.64 -29.35 22.65
C GLU A 385 16.49 -29.72 21.69
N GLY A 386 16.78 -29.75 20.39
CA GLY A 386 15.81 -30.02 19.33
C GLY A 386 14.91 -28.84 18.92
N SER A 387 15.04 -27.67 19.52
CA SER A 387 14.35 -26.46 19.04
C SER A 387 15.11 -25.81 17.87
N ILE A 388 14.48 -24.85 17.20
CA ILE A 388 15.13 -24.09 16.13
C ILE A 388 16.23 -23.21 16.75
N THR A 389 17.47 -23.43 16.35
CA THR A 389 18.63 -22.69 16.87
C THR A 389 18.68 -21.26 16.32
N PRO A 390 19.42 -20.33 16.95
CA PRO A 390 19.60 -18.98 16.38
C PRO A 390 20.22 -19.02 14.97
N LEU A 391 21.16 -19.93 14.70
CA LEU A 391 21.69 -20.14 13.35
C LEU A 391 20.61 -20.57 12.37
N MET A 392 19.73 -21.50 12.74
CA MET A 392 18.60 -21.90 11.89
C MET A 392 17.64 -20.73 11.66
N TRP A 393 17.33 -19.93 12.67
CA TRP A 393 16.53 -18.72 12.52
C TRP A 393 17.18 -17.71 11.57
N ALA A 394 18.49 -17.48 11.69
CA ALA A 394 19.24 -16.63 10.76
C ALA A 394 19.12 -17.13 9.31
N VAL A 395 19.16 -18.45 9.10
CA VAL A 395 18.95 -19.05 7.77
C VAL A 395 17.50 -18.88 7.30
N ILE A 396 16.51 -19.17 8.14
CA ILE A 396 15.08 -19.09 7.79
C ILE A 396 14.70 -17.69 7.29
N TYR A 397 15.37 -16.65 7.81
CA TYR A 397 15.16 -15.25 7.45
C TYR A 397 16.19 -14.68 6.45
N ASP A 398 16.95 -15.55 5.76
CA ASP A 398 17.96 -15.17 4.74
C ASP A 398 19.01 -14.15 5.21
N ASN A 399 19.42 -14.24 6.48
CA ASN A 399 20.37 -13.30 7.05
C ASN A 399 21.80 -13.85 7.03
N LEU A 400 22.45 -13.83 5.85
CA LEU A 400 23.81 -14.33 5.68
C LEU A 400 24.83 -13.65 6.63
N LYS A 401 24.62 -12.37 6.98
CA LYS A 401 25.47 -11.64 7.93
C LYS A 401 25.41 -12.29 9.31
N SER A 402 24.21 -12.56 9.82
CA SER A 402 24.01 -13.28 11.07
C SER A 402 24.50 -14.72 11.00
N VAL A 403 24.25 -15.44 9.91
CA VAL A 403 24.78 -16.80 9.70
C VAL A 403 26.31 -16.82 9.90
N LYS A 404 27.03 -15.91 9.23
CA LYS A 404 28.50 -15.81 9.37
C LYS A 404 28.91 -15.51 10.81
N TYR A 405 28.25 -14.55 11.44
CA TYR A 405 28.53 -14.16 12.82
C TYR A 405 28.33 -15.32 13.81
N LEU A 406 27.22 -16.06 13.72
CA LEU A 406 26.92 -17.15 14.65
C LEU A 406 27.88 -18.34 14.48
N VAL A 407 28.27 -18.64 13.24
CA VAL A 407 29.33 -19.62 12.94
C VAL A 407 30.66 -19.18 13.53
N GLU A 408 31.04 -17.89 13.41
CA GLU A 408 32.24 -17.34 14.04
C GLU A 408 32.19 -17.41 15.58
N LYS A 409 31.00 -17.32 16.18
CA LYS A 409 30.77 -17.54 17.62
C LYS A 409 30.76 -19.02 18.03
N GLY A 410 30.84 -19.94 17.08
CA GLY A 410 30.96 -21.37 17.34
C GLY A 410 29.63 -22.11 17.45
N GLU A 411 28.53 -21.57 16.93
CA GLU A 411 27.29 -22.36 16.79
C GLU A 411 27.49 -23.56 15.84
N ASP A 412 26.88 -24.69 16.19
CA ASP A 412 27.01 -25.93 15.42
C ASP A 412 26.10 -25.89 14.19
N ILE A 413 26.73 -25.93 13.02
CA ILE A 413 26.07 -25.96 11.71
C ILE A 413 25.24 -27.24 11.52
N GLU A 414 25.67 -28.35 12.14
CA GLU A 414 25.07 -29.68 12.01
C GLU A 414 24.03 -30.00 13.09
N GLU A 415 23.79 -29.09 14.03
CA GLU A 415 22.70 -29.23 15.00
C GLU A 415 21.37 -29.37 14.27
N ASN A 416 20.46 -30.19 14.82
CA ASN A 416 19.19 -30.53 14.18
C ASN A 416 18.02 -30.14 15.06
N ASP A 417 16.94 -29.69 14.41
CA ASP A 417 15.65 -29.49 15.06
C ASP A 417 14.94 -30.84 15.37
N ILE A 418 13.73 -30.77 15.92
CA ILE A 418 12.87 -31.92 16.22
C ILE A 418 12.58 -32.84 15.02
N ASN A 419 12.67 -32.33 13.79
CA ASN A 419 12.46 -33.06 12.55
C ASN A 419 13.76 -33.59 11.94
N GLY A 420 14.91 -33.33 12.57
CA GLY A 420 16.21 -33.68 12.03
C GLY A 420 16.73 -32.71 10.98
N TRP A 421 16.16 -31.50 10.88
CA TRP A 421 16.60 -30.49 9.94
C TRP A 421 17.72 -29.64 10.55
N ASN A 422 18.83 -29.54 9.83
CA ASN A 422 19.92 -28.62 10.15
C ASN A 422 19.83 -27.32 9.34
N SER A 423 20.70 -26.36 9.68
CA SER A 423 20.80 -25.06 9.00
C SER A 423 20.95 -25.17 7.47
N PHE A 424 21.69 -26.16 6.98
CA PHE A 424 21.86 -26.40 5.54
C PHE A 424 20.59 -26.88 4.86
N MET A 425 19.82 -27.77 5.49
CA MET A 425 18.53 -28.24 4.98
C MET A 425 17.51 -27.10 4.87
N PHE A 426 17.43 -26.22 5.88
CA PHE A 426 16.60 -25.02 5.81
C PHE A 426 17.01 -24.11 4.64
N ALA A 427 18.32 -23.89 4.44
CA ALA A 427 18.83 -23.07 3.33
C ALA A 427 18.48 -23.69 1.96
N CYS A 428 18.59 -25.00 1.83
CA CYS A 428 18.21 -25.74 0.63
C CYS A 428 16.71 -25.68 0.34
N ALA A 429 15.86 -25.83 1.36
CA ALA A 429 14.40 -25.75 1.23
C ALA A 429 13.94 -24.37 0.76
N LYS A 430 14.55 -23.31 1.31
CA LYS A 430 14.18 -21.92 1.02
C LYS A 430 14.78 -21.42 -0.29
N GLY A 431 15.93 -21.94 -0.72
CA GLY A 431 16.60 -21.55 -1.95
C GLY A 431 17.73 -20.53 -1.76
N TYR A 432 18.27 -20.39 -0.55
CA TYR A 432 19.28 -19.37 -0.22
C TYR A 432 20.68 -19.82 -0.65
N ILE A 433 20.98 -19.72 -1.95
CA ILE A 433 22.18 -20.30 -2.56
C ILE A 433 23.50 -19.81 -1.94
N ASP A 434 23.58 -18.56 -1.50
CA ASP A 434 24.80 -18.02 -0.90
C ASP A 434 25.04 -18.58 0.51
N ILE A 435 23.97 -18.80 1.28
CA ILE A 435 24.02 -19.49 2.57
C ILE A 435 24.38 -20.96 2.36
N VAL A 436 23.76 -21.63 1.37
CA VAL A 436 24.09 -23.02 0.99
C VAL A 436 25.58 -23.14 0.66
N LYS A 437 26.11 -22.27 -0.21
CA LYS A 437 27.54 -22.26 -0.57
C LYS A 437 28.44 -22.04 0.64
N TYR A 438 28.08 -21.07 1.49
CA TYR A 438 28.86 -20.74 2.68
C TYR A 438 28.92 -21.91 3.67
N ILE A 439 27.77 -22.50 4.01
CA ILE A 439 27.70 -23.65 4.92
C ILE A 439 28.44 -24.86 4.34
N PHE A 440 28.22 -25.17 3.05
CA PHE A 440 28.89 -26.30 2.41
C PHE A 440 30.42 -26.15 2.37
N GLN A 441 30.93 -24.92 2.22
CA GLN A 441 32.37 -24.66 2.28
C GLN A 441 32.96 -24.98 3.66
N LEU A 442 32.17 -24.86 4.73
CA LEU A 442 32.61 -25.11 6.10
C LEU A 442 32.45 -26.57 6.54
N SER A 443 31.34 -27.22 6.15
CA SER A 443 31.11 -28.65 6.37
C SER A 443 30.71 -29.34 5.06
N PRO A 444 31.66 -29.88 4.28
CA PRO A 444 31.35 -30.60 3.04
C PRO A 444 30.56 -31.89 3.24
N ASP A 445 30.69 -32.54 4.41
CA ASP A 445 30.01 -33.81 4.72
C ASP A 445 28.50 -33.64 4.94
N ILE A 446 28.02 -32.39 5.09
CA ILE A 446 26.60 -32.07 5.31
C ILE A 446 25.71 -32.39 4.10
N ILE A 447 26.29 -32.48 2.90
CA ILE A 447 25.56 -32.56 1.62
C ILE A 447 24.63 -33.77 1.50
N ASN A 448 24.90 -34.84 2.26
CA ASN A 448 24.11 -36.08 2.29
C ASN A 448 23.61 -36.44 3.70
N LYS A 449 23.69 -35.52 4.67
CA LYS A 449 23.07 -35.73 5.99
C LYS A 449 21.57 -35.92 5.81
N LYS A 450 20.96 -36.73 6.66
CA LYS A 450 19.57 -37.12 6.55
C LYS A 450 18.75 -36.54 7.68
N SER A 451 17.54 -36.08 7.35
CA SER A 451 16.53 -35.72 8.34
C SER A 451 16.07 -36.97 9.10
N LYS A 452 15.21 -36.79 10.11
CA LYS A 452 14.58 -37.90 10.82
C LYS A 452 13.69 -38.77 9.91
N PHE A 453 13.29 -38.23 8.75
CA PHE A 453 12.51 -38.92 7.73
C PHE A 453 13.38 -39.42 6.56
N ASP A 454 14.70 -39.55 6.77
CA ASP A 454 15.69 -39.97 5.78
C ASP A 454 15.81 -39.05 4.55
N GLU A 455 15.34 -37.81 4.64
CA GLU A 455 15.39 -36.84 3.54
C GLU A 455 16.79 -36.22 3.42
N THR A 456 17.35 -36.19 2.22
CA THR A 456 18.61 -35.50 1.94
C THR A 456 18.36 -34.04 1.52
N PRO A 457 19.35 -33.14 1.63
CA PRO A 457 19.24 -31.77 1.13
C PRO A 457 18.79 -31.67 -0.33
N LEU A 458 19.19 -32.65 -1.16
CA LEU A 458 18.75 -32.73 -2.57
C LEU A 458 17.26 -33.06 -2.70
N MET A 459 16.73 -33.96 -1.87
CA MET A 459 15.28 -34.25 -1.84
C MET A 459 14.50 -33.03 -1.38
N ILE A 460 14.97 -32.36 -0.33
CA ILE A 460 14.33 -31.17 0.22
C ILE A 460 14.31 -30.03 -0.83
N ALA A 461 15.42 -29.80 -1.54
CA ALA A 461 15.49 -28.81 -2.61
C ALA A 461 14.57 -29.17 -3.79
N ALA A 462 14.48 -30.45 -4.15
CA ALA A 462 13.58 -30.93 -5.20
C ALA A 462 12.10 -30.81 -4.80
N ASP A 463 11.75 -31.12 -3.54
CA ASP A 463 10.39 -31.00 -3.00
C ASP A 463 9.89 -29.54 -3.00
N ASN A 464 10.80 -28.60 -2.77
CA ASN A 464 10.50 -27.17 -2.72
C ASN A 464 10.72 -26.42 -4.05
N GLY A 465 11.00 -27.14 -5.13
CA GLY A 465 11.15 -26.53 -6.47
C GLY A 465 12.38 -25.64 -6.62
N LYS A 466 13.48 -25.89 -5.88
CA LYS A 466 14.68 -25.02 -5.86
C LYS A 466 15.74 -25.47 -6.87
N LEU A 467 15.53 -25.15 -8.15
CA LEU A 467 16.40 -25.56 -9.27
C LEU A 467 17.89 -25.21 -9.05
N ASP A 468 18.20 -23.96 -8.72
CA ASP A 468 19.59 -23.50 -8.52
C ASP A 468 20.31 -24.27 -7.40
N ILE A 469 19.57 -24.63 -6.35
CA ILE A 469 20.09 -25.46 -5.26
C ILE A 469 20.32 -26.89 -5.76
N VAL A 470 19.37 -27.47 -6.48
CA VAL A 470 19.50 -28.81 -7.07
C VAL A 470 20.74 -28.87 -7.96
N GLU A 471 20.93 -27.92 -8.88
CA GLU A 471 22.11 -27.87 -9.75
C GLU A 471 23.42 -27.77 -8.95
N TYR A 472 23.43 -26.91 -7.92
CA TYR A 472 24.59 -26.75 -7.05
C TYR A 472 24.92 -28.05 -6.28
N LEU A 473 23.91 -28.70 -5.71
CA LEU A 473 24.07 -29.96 -4.98
C LEU A 473 24.57 -31.09 -5.91
N LEU A 474 24.01 -31.21 -7.11
CA LEU A 474 24.46 -32.18 -8.12
C LEU A 474 25.91 -31.94 -8.55
N LYS A 475 26.29 -30.68 -8.77
CA LYS A 475 27.68 -30.31 -9.10
C LYS A 475 28.66 -30.72 -8.00
N ASN A 476 28.21 -30.77 -6.75
CA ASN A 476 29.01 -31.17 -5.59
C ASN A 476 28.79 -32.64 -5.18
N ASN A 477 28.27 -33.49 -6.09
CA ASN A 477 28.08 -34.93 -5.90
C ASN A 477 27.10 -35.33 -4.80
N ALA A 478 26.01 -34.58 -4.62
CA ALA A 478 24.90 -35.01 -3.79
C ALA A 478 24.32 -36.37 -4.27
N SER A 479 23.94 -37.22 -3.32
CA SER A 479 23.42 -38.55 -3.60
C SER A 479 22.02 -38.48 -4.21
N VAL A 480 21.92 -38.83 -5.48
CA VAL A 480 20.64 -38.86 -6.22
C VAL A 480 19.82 -40.11 -5.95
N LYS A 481 20.46 -41.18 -5.47
CA LYS A 481 19.86 -42.53 -5.30
C LYS A 481 19.40 -42.82 -3.88
N ASP A 482 19.71 -41.95 -2.93
CA ASP A 482 19.15 -42.06 -1.59
C ASP A 482 17.62 -42.05 -1.65
N ARG A 483 17.01 -42.65 -0.63
CA ARG A 483 15.56 -42.73 -0.47
C ARG A 483 15.19 -42.23 0.92
N ASN A 484 14.13 -41.42 0.98
CA ASN A 484 13.50 -41.04 2.25
C ASN A 484 12.72 -42.22 2.85
N ALA A 485 12.07 -42.01 4.00
CA ALA A 485 11.29 -43.02 4.71
C ALA A 485 10.13 -43.62 3.88
N ASN A 486 9.63 -42.91 2.87
CA ASN A 486 8.60 -43.39 1.93
C ASN A 486 9.19 -44.17 0.74
N GLY A 487 10.51 -44.27 0.66
CA GLY A 487 11.22 -44.88 -0.45
C GLY A 487 11.46 -43.93 -1.63
N ASP A 488 11.24 -42.63 -1.48
CA ASP A 488 11.27 -41.65 -2.58
C ASP A 488 12.65 -41.03 -2.80
N THR A 489 13.05 -40.92 -4.07
CA THR A 489 14.24 -40.21 -4.51
C THR A 489 13.90 -38.76 -4.82
N ALA A 490 14.91 -37.88 -4.90
CA ALA A 490 14.70 -36.49 -5.32
C ALA A 490 14.02 -36.37 -6.70
N LEU A 491 14.32 -37.29 -7.62
CA LEU A 491 13.69 -37.32 -8.95
C LEU A 491 12.22 -37.73 -8.87
N TYR A 492 11.89 -38.73 -8.04
CA TYR A 492 10.50 -39.14 -7.82
C TYR A 492 9.68 -37.98 -7.24
N ILE A 493 10.22 -37.30 -6.22
CA ILE A 493 9.59 -36.15 -5.58
C ILE A 493 9.32 -35.04 -6.61
N ALA A 494 10.35 -34.61 -7.36
CA ALA A 494 10.21 -33.58 -8.40
C ALA A 494 9.18 -33.96 -9.47
N SER A 495 9.13 -35.24 -9.85
CA SER A 495 8.16 -35.76 -10.82
C SER A 495 6.74 -35.71 -10.27
N SER A 496 6.57 -36.01 -8.98
CA SER A 496 5.27 -36.01 -8.30
C SER A 496 4.72 -34.62 -8.00
N ASN A 497 5.59 -33.62 -7.89
CA ASN A 497 5.25 -32.21 -7.65
C ASN A 497 5.15 -31.39 -8.96
N GLY A 498 5.59 -31.94 -10.09
CA GLY A 498 5.45 -31.29 -11.40
C GLY A 498 6.60 -30.35 -11.77
N TYR A 499 7.77 -30.47 -11.15
CA TYR A 499 8.93 -29.60 -11.43
C TYR A 499 9.74 -30.10 -12.62
N PHE A 500 9.30 -29.74 -13.83
CA PHE A 500 9.89 -30.22 -15.08
C PHE A 500 11.40 -29.95 -15.21
N GLU A 501 11.85 -28.72 -14.96
CA GLU A 501 13.26 -28.33 -15.11
C GLU A 501 14.18 -29.10 -14.14
N ILE A 502 13.70 -29.34 -12.92
CA ILE A 502 14.40 -30.16 -11.93
C ILE A 502 14.45 -31.62 -12.38
N CYS A 503 13.35 -32.14 -12.93
CA CYS A 503 13.33 -33.49 -13.51
C CYS A 503 14.33 -33.62 -14.66
N GLU A 504 14.38 -32.64 -15.56
CA GLU A 504 15.32 -32.60 -16.68
C GLU A 504 16.77 -32.64 -16.19
N LYS A 505 17.13 -31.80 -15.20
CA LYS A 505 18.48 -31.78 -14.62
C LYS A 505 18.87 -33.05 -13.90
N LEU A 506 17.95 -33.63 -13.14
CA LEU A 506 18.19 -34.92 -12.49
C LEU A 506 18.34 -36.04 -13.52
N VAL A 507 17.50 -36.08 -14.56
CA VAL A 507 17.62 -37.07 -15.65
C VAL A 507 18.93 -36.92 -16.42
N GLU A 508 19.37 -35.69 -16.71
CA GLU A 508 20.67 -35.41 -17.32
C GLU A 508 21.80 -36.01 -16.47
N TYR A 509 21.80 -35.72 -15.17
CA TYR A 509 22.79 -36.25 -14.23
C TYR A 509 22.75 -37.79 -14.14
N TYR A 510 21.57 -38.39 -14.06
CA TYR A 510 21.38 -39.85 -14.07
C TYR A 510 21.89 -40.49 -15.36
N THR A 511 21.62 -39.89 -16.52
CA THR A 511 22.04 -40.42 -17.82
C THR A 511 23.56 -40.47 -17.93
N ILE A 512 24.25 -39.46 -17.40
CA ILE A 512 25.72 -39.37 -17.43
C ILE A 512 26.35 -40.36 -16.44
N ASN A 513 25.84 -40.42 -15.20
CA ASN A 513 26.52 -41.12 -14.11
C ASN A 513 25.99 -42.55 -13.87
N TYR A 514 24.77 -42.86 -14.32
CA TYR A 514 24.06 -44.12 -14.11
C TYR A 514 23.28 -44.54 -15.36
N PRO A 515 23.97 -44.88 -16.47
CA PRO A 515 23.35 -45.09 -17.79
C PRO A 515 22.33 -46.25 -17.83
N ASN A 516 22.37 -47.17 -16.86
CA ASN A 516 21.44 -48.30 -16.77
C ASN A 516 20.23 -48.02 -15.85
N ASN A 517 20.03 -46.78 -15.39
CA ASN A 517 18.92 -46.43 -14.51
C ASN A 517 17.59 -46.47 -15.27
N VAL A 518 16.56 -47.07 -14.67
CA VAL A 518 15.22 -47.16 -15.25
C VAL A 518 14.29 -46.18 -14.52
N PHE A 519 13.60 -45.31 -15.26
CA PHE A 519 12.75 -44.24 -14.71
C PHE A 519 11.26 -44.62 -14.66
N GLU A 520 10.96 -45.90 -14.48
CA GLU A 520 9.58 -46.43 -14.56
C GLU A 520 8.69 -45.86 -13.46
N ARG A 521 9.21 -45.75 -12.22
CA ARG A 521 8.45 -45.26 -11.08
C ARG A 521 8.11 -43.77 -11.23
N GLU A 522 9.06 -42.99 -11.72
CA GLU A 522 8.95 -41.56 -12.02
C GLU A 522 8.00 -41.29 -13.19
N TYR A 523 8.04 -42.13 -14.24
CA TYR A 523 7.09 -42.09 -15.35
C TYR A 523 5.65 -42.30 -14.88
N PHE A 524 5.40 -43.33 -14.07
CA PHE A 524 4.05 -43.65 -13.63
C PHE A 524 3.47 -42.57 -12.71
N ILE A 525 4.25 -42.03 -11.77
CA ILE A 525 3.74 -40.97 -10.89
C ILE A 525 3.47 -39.67 -11.67
N ALA A 526 4.32 -39.30 -12.63
CA ALA A 526 4.08 -38.12 -13.48
C ALA A 526 2.79 -38.27 -14.29
N LYS A 527 2.54 -39.47 -14.83
CA LYS A 527 1.32 -39.78 -15.57
C LYS A 527 0.07 -39.80 -14.68
N GLU A 528 0.16 -40.40 -13.49
CA GLU A 528 -0.94 -40.43 -12.51
C GLU A 528 -1.37 -39.02 -12.10
N LYS A 529 -0.40 -38.12 -11.92
CA LYS A 529 -0.63 -36.70 -11.56
C LYS A 529 -0.99 -35.82 -12.75
N GLY A 530 -0.92 -36.32 -13.99
CA GLY A 530 -1.28 -35.58 -15.21
C GLY A 530 -0.17 -34.68 -15.79
N TYR A 531 1.08 -34.81 -15.34
CA TYR A 531 2.22 -34.05 -15.83
C TYR A 531 2.81 -34.67 -17.11
N ASN A 532 2.07 -34.51 -18.22
CA ASN A 532 2.38 -35.18 -19.49
C ASN A 532 3.78 -34.85 -20.04
N THR A 533 4.25 -33.60 -19.91
CA THR A 533 5.59 -33.20 -20.38
C THR A 533 6.72 -33.91 -19.61
N ILE A 534 6.54 -34.13 -18.31
CA ILE A 534 7.46 -34.90 -17.47
C ILE A 534 7.37 -36.39 -17.80
N ALA A 535 6.17 -36.92 -18.02
CA ALA A 535 6.00 -38.32 -18.46
C ALA A 535 6.69 -38.57 -19.82
N ASP A 536 6.59 -37.63 -20.76
CA ASP A 536 7.24 -37.70 -22.08
C ASP A 536 8.77 -37.66 -21.95
N LEU A 537 9.31 -36.85 -21.02
CA LEU A 537 10.75 -36.82 -20.70
C LEU A 537 11.26 -38.23 -20.36
N PHE A 538 10.56 -38.96 -19.48
CA PHE A 538 10.95 -40.33 -19.11
C PHE A 538 10.67 -41.35 -20.20
N GLN A 539 9.58 -41.20 -20.96
CA GLN A 539 9.22 -42.13 -22.03
C GLN A 539 10.29 -42.19 -23.12
N SER A 540 10.97 -41.09 -23.40
CA SER A 540 12.09 -41.04 -24.34
C SER A 540 13.29 -41.90 -23.91
N LYS A 541 13.45 -42.14 -22.60
CA LYS A 541 14.56 -42.88 -21.99
C LYS A 541 14.22 -44.33 -21.65
N LEU A 542 12.94 -44.70 -21.61
CA LEU A 542 12.48 -46.09 -21.46
C LEU A 542 12.59 -46.92 -22.75
N LYS A 543 12.79 -46.25 -23.91
CA LYS A 543 12.88 -46.88 -25.24
C LYS A 543 14.32 -47.03 -25.75
N SER A 544 15.30 -46.50 -25.03
CA SER A 544 16.75 -46.62 -25.26
C SER A 544 17.35 -47.62 -24.28
#